data_AF-A0A7R9CE55-F1
#
_entry.id   AF-A0A7R9CE55-F1
#
_cell.length_a   1.000
_cell.length_b   1.000
_cell.length_c   1.000
_cell.angle_alpha   90.00
_cell.angle_beta   90.00
_cell.angle_gamma   90.00
#
_symmetry.space_group_name_H-M   'P 1'
#
loop_
_entity.id
_entity.type
_entity.pdbx_description
1 polymer ?
#
loop_
_entity_poly.entity_id
_entity_poly.type
_entity_poly.pdbx_seq_one_letter_code
_entity_poly.pdbx_strand_id
1 'polypeptide(L)'
;MFYSLLQKSLDLGFHYIKYGKCAAEGTGLAFIVFTQAIVELPGSPFWAVIFFLMLLSLGVGSQIGILEGMLCTIFDIELLKRIRKQYITASVCLICFLVGLIFCTGAGEYWLTLFDSFAGTIGLVLVALLETLAVMYVYGHEK
;
A
#
# COMPACT_ATOMS: atom_id res chain seq x y z
N MET A 1 -8.33 8.02 34.57
CA MET A 1 -6.93 8.40 34.33
C MET A 1 -6.48 8.06 32.91
N PHE A 2 -6.55 6.80 32.46
CA PHE A 2 -6.27 6.42 31.06
C PHE A 2 -7.20 7.10 30.04
N TYR A 3 -8.51 7.14 30.30
CA TYR A 3 -9.49 7.86 29.48
C TYR A 3 -9.27 9.39 29.47
N SER A 4 -8.79 9.94 30.58
CA SER A 4 -8.54 11.38 30.73
C SER A 4 -7.29 11.81 29.96
N LEU A 5 -6.29 10.92 29.86
CA LEU A 5 -5.10 11.10 29.03
C LEU A 5 -5.46 10.93 27.55
N LEU A 6 -6.22 9.89 27.19
CA LEU A 6 -6.73 9.70 25.82
C LEU A 6 -7.54 10.90 25.32
N GLN A 7 -8.38 11.51 26.15
CA GLN A 7 -9.14 12.72 25.79
C GLN A 7 -8.21 13.92 25.56
N LYS A 8 -7.17 14.08 26.38
CA LYS A 8 -6.21 15.18 26.27
C LYS A 8 -5.29 15.03 25.05
N SER A 9 -4.91 13.79 24.71
CA SER A 9 -4.23 13.43 23.47
C SER A 9 -5.11 13.66 22.24
N LEU A 10 -6.42 13.36 22.35
CA LEU A 10 -7.40 13.58 21.28
C LEU A 10 -7.63 15.08 21.02
N ASP A 11 -7.70 15.91 22.08
CA ASP A 11 -7.84 17.36 21.98
C ASP A 11 -6.57 18.05 21.43
N LEU A 12 -5.37 17.60 21.82
CA LEU A 12 -4.11 18.10 21.23
C LEU A 12 -3.97 17.68 19.75
N GLY A 13 -4.34 16.45 19.40
CA GLY A 13 -4.38 15.98 18.02
C GLY A 13 -5.38 16.77 17.16
N PHE A 14 -6.55 17.12 17.72
CA PHE A 14 -7.52 17.98 17.04
C PHE A 14 -7.01 19.41 16.84
N HIS A 15 -6.26 19.96 17.80
CA HIS A 15 -5.63 21.28 17.67
C HIS A 15 -4.56 21.27 16.57
N TYR A 16 -3.70 20.25 16.51
CA TYR A 16 -2.68 20.11 15.45
C TYR A 16 -3.29 19.91 14.05
N ILE A 17 -4.39 19.16 13.93
CA ILE A 17 -5.12 18.97 12.67
C ILE A 17 -5.83 20.27 12.24
N LYS A 18 -6.26 21.13 13.17
CA LYS A 18 -6.94 22.40 12.86
C LYS A 18 -5.97 23.45 12.29
N TYR A 19 -4.72 23.48 12.75
CA TYR A 19 -3.65 24.32 12.18
C TYR A 19 -2.93 23.67 10.98
N GLY A 20 -2.96 22.33 10.88
CA GLY A 20 -2.40 21.55 9.77
C GLY A 20 -3.27 21.47 8.51
N LYS A 21 -4.50 21.98 8.53
CA LYS A 21 -5.38 22.02 7.33
C LYS A 21 -4.80 22.80 6.13
N CYS A 22 -3.72 23.56 6.32
CA CYS A 22 -3.00 24.24 5.24
C CYS A 22 -1.65 23.60 4.87
N ALA A 23 -1.23 22.50 5.50
CA ALA A 23 0.05 21.86 5.22
C ALA A 23 -0.09 20.34 5.06
N ALA A 24 -0.02 19.90 3.80
CA ALA A 24 0.16 18.53 3.29
C ALA A 24 -0.97 17.51 3.54
N GLU A 25 -1.83 17.32 2.53
CA GLU A 25 -2.56 16.06 2.29
C GLU A 25 -1.54 14.94 2.01
N GLY A 26 -1.23 14.10 3.01
CA GLY A 26 -0.29 12.99 2.81
C GLY A 26 -0.34 11.93 3.91
N THR A 27 -0.12 10.67 3.51
CA THR A 27 -0.05 9.50 4.41
C THR A 27 1.06 9.63 5.45
N GLY A 28 2.17 10.32 5.13
CA GLY A 28 3.26 10.60 6.06
C GLY A 28 2.87 11.49 7.24
N LEU A 29 1.97 12.45 7.03
CA LEU A 29 1.51 13.36 8.09
C LEU A 29 0.56 12.65 9.06
N ALA A 30 -0.32 11.77 8.56
CA ALA A 30 -1.14 10.91 9.39
C ALA A 30 -0.30 9.96 10.27
N PHE A 31 0.82 9.46 9.73
CA PHE A 31 1.75 8.61 10.47
C PHE A 31 2.45 9.34 11.62
N ILE A 32 2.85 10.60 11.40
CA ILE A 32 3.46 11.45 12.44
C ILE A 32 2.47 11.72 13.58
N VAL A 33 1.23 12.08 13.26
CA VAL A 33 0.19 12.32 14.28
C VAL A 33 -0.09 11.04 15.07
N PHE A 34 -0.16 9.89 14.40
CA PHE A 34 -0.40 8.61 15.06
C PHE A 34 0.74 8.22 16.01
N THR A 35 1.99 8.37 15.58
CA THR A 35 3.16 8.06 16.42
C THR A 35 3.28 9.02 17.62
N GLN A 36 2.93 10.30 17.47
CA GLN A 36 2.84 11.23 18.59
C GLN A 36 1.80 10.80 19.64
N ALA A 37 0.64 10.29 19.21
CA ALA A 37 -0.38 9.79 20.12
C ALA A 37 0.07 8.53 20.91
N ILE A 38 0.85 7.63 20.30
CA ILE A 38 1.38 6.44 21.00
C ILE A 38 2.36 6.82 22.11
N VAL A 39 3.16 7.87 21.91
CA VAL A 39 4.20 8.29 22.88
C VAL A 39 3.60 8.75 24.20
N GLU A 40 2.36 9.23 24.21
CA GLU A 40 1.66 9.68 25.41
C GLU A 40 1.08 8.54 26.26
N LEU A 41 1.11 7.29 25.77
CA LEU A 41 0.66 6.12 26.52
C LEU A 41 1.75 5.65 27.52
N PRO A 42 1.41 5.32 28.78
CA PRO A 42 2.36 4.71 29.69
C PRO A 42 2.76 3.32 29.18
N GLY A 43 4.06 3.05 29.06
CA GLY A 43 4.57 1.86 28.36
C GLY A 43 4.68 2.01 26.82
N SER A 44 4.75 3.26 26.34
CA SER A 44 4.93 3.66 24.93
C SER A 44 5.79 2.75 24.04
N PRO A 45 7.02 2.32 24.40
CA PRO A 45 7.85 1.54 23.48
C PRO A 45 7.25 0.17 23.13
N PHE A 46 6.47 -0.45 24.03
CA PHE A 46 5.80 -1.72 23.76
C PHE A 46 4.66 -1.55 22.74
N TRP A 47 3.84 -0.51 22.91
CA TRP A 47 2.72 -0.21 22.02
C TRP A 47 3.17 0.23 20.63
N ALA A 48 4.28 0.98 20.53
CA ALA A 48 4.84 1.37 19.25
C ALA A 48 5.28 0.17 18.40
N VAL A 49 5.98 -0.80 19.00
CA VAL A 49 6.47 -2.00 18.27
C VAL A 49 5.31 -2.82 17.70
N ILE A 50 4.25 -3.06 18.47
CA ILE A 50 3.08 -3.82 18.00
C ILE A 50 2.38 -3.10 16.85
N PHE A 51 2.27 -1.77 16.92
CA PHE A 51 1.64 -0.99 15.88
C PHE A 51 2.44 -1.01 14.57
N PHE A 52 3.75 -0.79 14.63
CA PHE A 52 4.62 -0.90 13.45
C PHE A 52 4.61 -2.31 12.86
N LEU A 53 4.59 -3.35 13.71
CA LEU A 53 4.51 -4.74 13.27
C LEU A 53 3.18 -5.05 12.57
N MET A 54 2.08 -4.49 13.06
CA MET A 54 0.77 -4.57 12.40
C MET A 54 0.82 -3.94 11.01
N LEU A 55 1.32 -2.70 10.88
CA LEU A 55 1.43 -2.03 9.59
C LEU A 55 2.36 -2.76 8.61
N LEU A 56 3.48 -3.28 9.11
CA LEU A 56 4.40 -4.09 8.31
C LEU A 56 3.70 -5.38 7.83
N SER A 57 3.00 -6.08 8.71
CA SER A 57 2.25 -7.29 8.36
C SER A 57 1.16 -7.02 7.32
N LEU A 58 0.43 -5.91 7.45
CA LEU A 58 -0.58 -5.49 6.46
C LEU A 58 0.04 -5.21 5.09
N GLY A 59 1.17 -4.49 5.07
CA GLY A 59 1.90 -4.22 3.83
C GLY A 59 2.42 -5.49 3.17
N VAL A 60 3.10 -6.34 3.94
CA VAL A 60 3.69 -7.61 3.43
C VAL A 60 2.60 -8.56 2.94
N GLY A 61 1.49 -8.70 3.67
CA GLY A 61 0.38 -9.57 3.27
C GLY A 61 -0.23 -9.20 1.92
N SER A 62 -0.46 -7.90 1.69
CA SER A 62 -0.95 -7.40 0.40
C SER A 62 0.03 -7.69 -0.74
N GLN A 63 1.32 -7.43 -0.52
CA GLN A 63 2.35 -7.64 -1.55
C GLN A 63 2.53 -9.13 -1.92
N ILE A 64 2.40 -10.05 -0.96
CA ILE A 64 2.45 -11.48 -1.23
C ILE A 64 1.29 -11.89 -2.16
N GLY A 65 0.07 -11.42 -1.90
CA GLY A 65 -1.09 -11.73 -2.74
C GLY A 65 -0.95 -11.21 -4.17
N ILE A 66 -0.44 -9.98 -4.34
CA ILE A 66 -0.18 -9.39 -5.67
C ILE A 66 0.90 -10.19 -6.41
N LEU A 67 2.00 -10.53 -5.72
CA LEU A 67 3.10 -11.28 -6.31
C LEU A 67 2.66 -12.70 -6.72
N GLU A 68 1.87 -13.38 -5.89
CA GLU A 68 1.34 -14.72 -6.19
C GLU A 68 0.42 -14.68 -7.42
N GLY A 69 -0.48 -13.70 -7.51
CA GLY A 69 -1.34 -13.50 -8.68
C GLY A 69 -0.54 -13.28 -9.97
N MET A 70 0.49 -12.43 -9.91
CA MET A 70 1.38 -12.17 -11.05
C MET A 70 2.21 -13.41 -11.44
N LEU A 71 2.73 -14.16 -10.47
CA LEU A 71 3.51 -15.37 -10.75
C LEU A 71 2.64 -16.47 -11.37
N CYS A 72 1.39 -16.63 -10.92
CA CYS A 72 0.45 -17.59 -11.48
C CYS A 72 0.19 -17.32 -12.97
N THR A 73 -0.08 -16.08 -13.37
CA THR A 73 -0.30 -15.73 -14.78
C THR A 73 0.94 -15.96 -15.64
N ILE A 74 2.13 -15.66 -15.12
CA ILE A 74 3.40 -15.92 -15.80
C ILE A 74 3.66 -17.42 -15.99
N PHE A 75 3.32 -18.25 -14.99
CA PHE A 75 3.50 -19.71 -15.08
C PHE A 75 2.50 -20.40 -16.00
N ASP A 76 1.35 -19.78 -16.30
CA ASP A 76 0.34 -20.33 -17.21
C ASP A 76 0.76 -20.20 -18.69
N ILE A 77 1.71 -19.31 -19.00
CA ILE A 77 2.24 -19.15 -20.35
C ILE A 77 3.13 -20.35 -20.72
N GLU A 78 2.68 -21.17 -21.66
CA GLU A 78 3.34 -22.43 -22.06
C GLU A 78 4.82 -22.27 -22.48
N LEU A 79 5.20 -21.11 -23.04
CA LEU A 79 6.58 -20.79 -23.43
C LEU A 79 7.56 -20.75 -22.25
N LEU A 80 7.11 -20.36 -21.05
CA LEU A 80 7.95 -20.22 -19.85
C LEU A 80 7.96 -21.48 -18.97
N LYS A 81 7.10 -22.46 -19.27
CA LYS A 81 6.97 -23.74 -18.56
C LYS A 81 8.26 -24.59 -18.60
N ARG A 82 9.14 -24.32 -19.58
CA ARG A 82 10.42 -25.04 -19.78
C ARG A 82 11.55 -24.54 -18.88
N ILE A 83 11.43 -23.33 -18.31
CA ILE A 83 12.45 -22.74 -17.43
C ILE A 83 12.15 -23.12 -15.98
N ARG A 84 13.19 -23.35 -15.17
CA ARG A 84 13.03 -23.62 -13.73
C ARG A 84 12.31 -22.45 -13.06
N LYS A 85 11.19 -22.75 -12.38
CA LYS A 85 10.32 -21.79 -11.68
C LYS A 85 11.09 -20.81 -10.78
N GLN A 86 12.16 -21.30 -10.14
CA GLN A 86 13.04 -20.53 -9.26
C GLN A 86 13.68 -19.31 -9.95
N TYR A 87 14.10 -19.44 -11.21
CA TYR A 87 14.75 -18.34 -11.93
C TYR A 87 13.75 -17.26 -12.34
N ILE A 88 12.52 -17.64 -12.70
CA ILE A 88 11.46 -16.70 -13.08
C ILE A 88 11.06 -15.85 -11.87
N THR A 89 10.84 -16.47 -10.71
CA THR A 89 10.52 -15.72 -9.48
C THR A 89 11.67 -14.82 -9.05
N ALA A 90 12.91 -15.30 -9.15
CA ALA A 90 14.09 -14.48 -8.84
C ALA A 90 14.24 -13.29 -9.78
N SER A 91 14.02 -13.47 -11.09
CA SER A 91 14.11 -12.36 -12.06
C SER A 91 13.02 -11.32 -11.83
N VAL A 92 11.78 -11.75 -11.58
CA VAL A 92 10.66 -10.84 -11.28
C VAL A 92 10.94 -10.04 -10.01
N CYS A 93 11.39 -10.70 -8.94
CA CYS A 93 11.74 -10.03 -7.69
C CYS A 93 12.88 -9.02 -7.87
N LEU A 94 13.89 -9.35 -8.67
CA LEU A 94 15.03 -8.46 -8.95
C LEU A 94 14.60 -7.23 -9.75
N ILE A 95 13.70 -7.38 -10.73
CA ILE A 95 13.13 -6.26 -11.48
C ILE A 95 12.30 -5.36 -10.55
N CYS A 96 11.41 -5.95 -9.73
CA CYS A 96 10.62 -5.20 -8.75
C CYS A 96 11.51 -4.43 -7.75
N PHE A 97 12.62 -5.04 -7.31
CA PHE A 97 13.58 -4.40 -6.41
C PHE A 97 14.25 -3.18 -7.05
N LEU A 98 14.69 -3.30 -8.32
CA LEU A 98 15.30 -2.18 -9.06
C LEU A 98 14.33 -1.01 -9.25
N VAL A 99 13.08 -1.29 -9.58
CA VAL A 99 12.03 -0.26 -9.69
C VAL A 99 11.74 0.36 -8.32
N GLY A 100 11.66 -0.46 -7.27
CA GLY A 100 11.48 0.01 -5.88
C GLY A 100 12.58 0.98 -5.43
N LEU A 101 13.81 0.76 -5.89
CA LEU A 101 14.97 1.57 -5.54
C LEU A 101 14.84 3.04 -6.01
N ILE A 102 14.14 3.28 -7.14
CA ILE A 102 13.84 4.62 -7.64
C ILE A 102 12.93 5.39 -6.66
N PHE A 103 11.97 4.69 -6.05
CA PHE A 103 11.06 5.28 -5.06
C PHE A 103 11.70 5.56 -3.69
N CYS A 104 12.84 4.94 -3.38
CA CYS A 104 13.59 5.20 -2.14
C CYS A 104 14.56 6.40 -2.24
N THR A 105 14.62 7.09 -3.38
CA THR A 105 15.46 8.29 -3.54
C THR A 105 14.87 9.49 -2.78
N GLY A 106 15.67 10.55 -2.55
CA GLY A 106 15.20 11.75 -1.82
C GLY A 106 14.02 12.49 -2.48
N ALA A 107 13.70 12.21 -3.75
CA ALA A 107 12.53 12.71 -4.45
C ALA A 107 11.39 11.68 -4.55
N GLY A 108 11.47 10.59 -3.79
CA GLY A 108 10.56 9.43 -3.88
C GLY A 108 9.09 9.75 -3.62
N GLU A 109 8.79 10.67 -2.70
CA GLU A 109 7.41 11.10 -2.40
C GLU A 109 6.68 11.64 -3.65
N TYR A 110 7.37 12.43 -4.47
CA TYR A 110 6.81 12.95 -5.72
C TYR A 110 6.52 11.84 -6.73
N TRP A 111 7.47 10.90 -6.90
CA TRP A 111 7.30 9.75 -7.79
C TRP A 111 6.16 8.83 -7.33
N LEU A 112 6.04 8.59 -6.03
CA LEU A 112 4.99 7.77 -5.44
C LEU A 112 3.61 8.42 -5.62
N THR A 113 3.48 9.71 -5.36
CA THR A 113 2.20 10.44 -5.49
C THR A 113 1.73 10.47 -6.95
N LEU A 114 2.67 10.68 -7.88
CA LEU A 114 2.37 10.63 -9.32
C LEU A 114 1.93 9.22 -9.72
N PHE A 115 2.68 8.18 -9.34
CA PHE A 115 2.33 6.80 -9.68
C PHE A 115 0.99 6.37 -9.07
N ASP A 116 0.69 6.72 -7.82
CA ASP A 116 -0.56 6.38 -7.15
C ASP A 116 -1.79 6.99 -7.86
N SER A 117 -1.69 8.27 -8.23
CA SER A 117 -2.76 8.98 -8.94
C SER A 117 -3.03 8.39 -10.33
N PHE A 118 -1.99 8.09 -11.09
CA PHE A 118 -2.12 7.53 -12.45
C PHE A 118 -2.47 6.03 -12.46
N ALA A 119 -1.78 5.20 -11.66
CA ALA A 119 -1.95 3.75 -11.65
C ALA A 119 -3.25 3.32 -10.94
N GLY A 120 -3.56 3.94 -9.80
CA GLY A 120 -4.73 3.58 -9.00
C GLY A 120 -6.05 4.01 -9.65
N THR A 121 -6.11 5.22 -10.21
CA THR A 121 -7.39 5.76 -10.71
C THR A 121 -7.65 5.35 -12.15
N ILE A 122 -6.75 5.67 -13.08
CA ILE A 122 -7.00 5.49 -14.51
C ILE A 122 -6.88 4.01 -14.90
N GLY A 123 -5.87 3.32 -14.35
CA GLY A 123 -5.63 1.91 -14.64
C GLY A 123 -6.77 1.00 -14.18
N LEU A 124 -7.16 1.09 -12.90
CA LEU A 124 -8.21 0.23 -12.34
C LEU A 124 -9.58 0.49 -12.98
N VAL A 125 -9.93 1.76 -13.24
CA VAL A 125 -11.21 2.09 -13.88
C VAL A 125 -11.27 1.55 -15.31
N LEU A 126 -10.17 1.64 -16.07
CA LEU A 126 -10.10 1.10 -17.42
C LEU A 126 -10.26 -0.43 -17.43
N VAL A 127 -9.54 -1.13 -16.54
CA VAL A 127 -9.63 -2.60 -16.42
C VAL A 127 -11.05 -3.02 -16.02
N ALA A 128 -11.65 -2.37 -15.02
CA ALA A 128 -13.01 -2.66 -14.58
C ALA A 128 -14.06 -2.43 -15.69
N LEU A 129 -13.88 -1.38 -16.50
CA LEU A 129 -14.74 -1.10 -17.64
C LEU A 129 -14.61 -2.19 -18.71
N LEU A 130 -13.37 -2.58 -19.07
CA LEU A 130 -13.13 -3.64 -20.04
C LEU A 130 -13.66 -4.99 -19.56
N GLU A 131 -13.50 -5.35 -18.29
CA GLU A 131 -14.08 -6.56 -17.71
C GLU A 131 -15.62 -6.53 -17.79
N THR A 132 -16.24 -5.39 -17.45
CA THR A 132 -17.70 -5.25 -17.52
C THR A 132 -18.21 -5.36 -18.96
N LEU A 133 -17.53 -4.73 -19.92
CA LEU A 133 -17.87 -4.85 -21.35
C LEU A 133 -17.67 -6.27 -21.86
N ALA A 134 -16.58 -6.93 -21.49
CA ALA A 134 -16.30 -8.31 -21.87
C ALA A 134 -17.39 -9.26 -21.33
N VAL A 135 -17.81 -9.09 -20.07
CA VAL A 135 -18.90 -9.89 -19.50
C VAL A 135 -20.23 -9.62 -20.22
N MET A 136 -20.57 -8.36 -20.46
CA MET A 136 -21.85 -8.00 -21.08
C MET A 136 -21.94 -8.40 -22.57
N TYR A 137 -20.87 -8.24 -23.35
CA TYR A 137 -20.88 -8.45 -24.80
C TYR A 137 -20.26 -9.78 -25.27
N VAL A 138 -19.18 -10.24 -24.64
CA VAL A 138 -18.46 -11.45 -25.07
C VAL A 138 -18.94 -12.68 -24.32
N TYR A 139 -19.14 -12.57 -23.01
CA TYR A 139 -19.66 -13.69 -22.22
C TYR A 139 -21.15 -13.89 -22.46
N GLY A 140 -21.87 -12.80 -22.79
CA GLY A 140 -23.27 -12.82 -23.21
C GLY A 140 -24.21 -13.29 -22.12
N HIS A 141 -25.32 -12.58 -21.93
CA HIS A 141 -26.44 -13.07 -21.12
C HIS A 141 -27.20 -14.19 -21.88
N GLU A 142 -26.49 -15.24 -22.30
CA GLU A 142 -27.06 -16.43 -22.92
C GLU A 142 -26.32 -17.68 -22.42
N LYS A 143 -26.71 -18.10 -21.21
CA LYS A 143 -27.15 -19.47 -21.00
C LYS A 143 -28.63 -19.46 -20.70
#